data_AF-A0A3D0ZZB5-F1
#
_entry.id   AF-A0A3D0ZZB5-F1
#
_cell.length_a   1.000
_cell.length_b   1.000
_cell.length_c   1.000
_cell.angle_alpha   90.00
_cell.angle_beta   90.00
_cell.angle_gamma   90.00
#
_symmetry.space_group_name_H-M   'P 1'
#
loop_
_entity.id
_entity.type
_entity.pdbx_description
1 polymer ?
#
loop_
_entity_poly.entity_id
_entity_poly.type
_entity_poly.pdbx_seq_one_letter_code
_entity_poly.pdbx_strand_id
1 'polypeptide(L)'
;MSNSSNLFPGVRIILVETTHPGNIGAAARAMKNMGMTELVLVNPYDFPNKKAIYRSASAEDVVKSARVVATLEEALSDCQLVIGTSARDRRIPWPMLTPHECGEHVSVAESSGKVVGLLFG
;
A
#
# COMPACT_ATOMS: atom_id res chain seq x y z
N MET A 1 -9.84 -18.16 -14.34
CA MET A 1 -8.99 -17.40 -13.39
C MET A 1 -9.84 -16.23 -12.92
N SER A 2 -10.23 -16.19 -11.65
CA SER A 2 -11.07 -15.11 -11.13
C SER A 2 -10.26 -13.83 -11.18
N ASN A 3 -10.63 -12.94 -12.10
CA ASN A 3 -10.10 -11.59 -12.14
C ASN A 3 -10.74 -10.87 -10.95
N SER A 4 -10.11 -10.97 -9.77
CA SER A 4 -10.57 -10.26 -8.59
C SER A 4 -10.55 -8.77 -8.92
N SER A 5 -11.72 -8.19 -9.16
CA SER A 5 -11.90 -6.76 -9.40
C SER A 5 -11.33 -5.98 -8.22
N ASN A 6 -10.42 -5.04 -8.49
CA ASN A 6 -9.96 -4.09 -7.49
C ASN A 6 -11.17 -3.31 -6.95
N LEU A 7 -11.48 -3.48 -5.67
CA LEU A 7 -12.62 -2.80 -5.02
C LEU A 7 -12.32 -1.33 -4.73
N PHE A 8 -11.03 -0.95 -4.73
CA PHE A 8 -10.57 0.40 -4.39
C PHE A 8 -9.51 0.86 -5.41
N PRO A 9 -9.88 1.11 -6.67
CA PRO A 9 -8.93 1.50 -7.73
C PRO A 9 -8.18 2.80 -7.43
N GLY A 10 -8.70 3.67 -6.56
CA GLY A 10 -8.01 4.89 -6.12
C GLY A 10 -7.07 4.73 -4.94
N VAL A 11 -6.98 3.56 -4.28
CA VAL A 11 -6.23 3.38 -3.03
C VAL A 11 -4.95 2.59 -3.24
N ARG A 12 -3.81 3.20 -2.91
CA ARG A 12 -2.48 2.60 -3.04
C ARG A 12 -1.90 2.27 -1.67
N ILE A 13 -1.40 1.04 -1.53
CA ILE A 13 -0.54 0.67 -0.42
C ILE A 13 0.90 0.93 -0.82
N ILE A 14 1.58 1.77 -0.05
CA ILE A 14 2.94 2.23 -0.31
C ILE A 14 3.83 1.66 0.79
N LEU A 15 4.73 0.75 0.42
CA LEU A 15 5.72 0.19 1.33
C LEU A 15 7.08 0.86 1.08
N VAL A 16 7.61 1.53 2.09
CA VAL A 16 8.88 2.27 2.02
C VAL A 16 10.01 1.39 2.55
N GLU A 17 11.08 1.28 1.75
CA GLU A 17 12.35 0.64 2.13
C GLU A 17 12.19 -0.75 2.76
N THR A 18 11.28 -1.56 2.21
CA THR A 18 11.01 -2.90 2.77
C THR A 18 12.26 -3.77 2.73
N THR A 19 12.74 -4.16 3.91
CA THR A 19 13.99 -4.90 4.09
C THR A 19 13.86 -6.40 3.79
N HIS A 20 12.75 -7.00 4.23
CA HIS A 20 12.50 -8.43 4.04
C HIS A 20 11.45 -8.66 2.95
N PRO A 21 11.80 -9.28 1.81
CA PRO A 21 10.86 -9.48 0.70
C PRO A 21 9.63 -10.32 1.07
N GLY A 22 9.74 -11.17 2.10
CA GLY A 22 8.59 -11.92 2.61
C GLY A 22 7.46 -11.01 3.15
N ASN A 23 7.78 -9.80 3.61
CA ASN A 23 6.79 -8.83 4.09
C ASN A 23 6.01 -8.22 2.93
N ILE A 24 6.64 -8.02 1.77
CA ILE A 24 5.96 -7.59 0.53
C ILE A 24 4.86 -8.59 0.17
N GLY A 25 5.19 -9.89 0.18
CA GLY A 25 4.23 -10.95 -0.08
C GLY A 25 3.10 -11.00 0.95
N ALA A 26 3.43 -10.91 2.24
CA ALA A 26 2.44 -10.91 3.31
C ALA A 26 1.49 -9.71 3.22
N ALA A 27 2.00 -8.52 2.89
CA ALA A 27 1.21 -7.32 2.66
C ALA A 27 0.28 -7.49 1.44
N ALA A 28 0.80 -7.96 0.30
CA ALA A 28 0.00 -8.24 -0.88
C ALA A 28 -1.15 -9.23 -0.60
N ARG A 29 -0.89 -10.26 0.23
CA ARG A 29 -1.94 -11.20 0.66
C ARG A 29 -3.02 -10.52 1.49
N ALA A 30 -2.63 -9.66 2.44
CA ALA A 30 -3.58 -8.90 3.25
C ALA A 30 -4.42 -7.94 2.37
N MET A 31 -3.77 -7.24 1.44
CA MET A 31 -4.43 -6.34 0.48
C MET A 31 -5.49 -7.07 -0.33
N LYS A 32 -5.14 -8.21 -0.93
CA LYS A 32 -6.08 -8.96 -1.78
C LYS A 32 -7.27 -9.50 -1.00
N ASN A 33 -7.08 -9.92 0.25
CA ASN A 33 -8.19 -10.30 1.13
C ASN A 33 -9.14 -9.13 1.43
N MET A 34 -8.65 -7.90 1.39
CA MET A 34 -9.42 -6.67 1.58
C MET A 34 -9.86 -6.03 0.25
N GLY A 35 -9.65 -6.70 -0.89
CA GLY A 35 -10.05 -6.21 -2.21
C GLY A 35 -9.18 -5.10 -2.79
N MET A 36 -8.01 -4.83 -2.21
CA MET A 36 -7.04 -3.86 -2.72
C MET A 36 -5.95 -4.56 -3.56
N THR A 37 -5.53 -3.92 -4.66
CA THR A 37 -4.50 -4.50 -5.55
C THR A 37 -3.41 -3.53 -5.99
N GLU A 38 -3.52 -2.23 -5.69
CA GLU A 38 -2.49 -1.24 -6.06
C GLU A 38 -1.37 -1.21 -5.02
N LEU A 39 -0.27 -1.90 -5.33
CA LEU A 39 0.94 -1.95 -4.49
C LEU A 39 2.05 -1.09 -5.10
N VAL A 40 2.62 -0.19 -4.31
CA VAL A 40 3.79 0.61 -4.66
C VAL A 40 4.92 0.30 -3.68
N LEU A 41 6.11 0.03 -4.20
CA LEU A 41 7.32 -0.24 -3.42
C LEU A 41 8.30 0.91 -3.65
N VAL A 42 8.63 1.64 -2.59
CA VAL A 42 9.65 2.70 -2.62
C VAL A 42 10.96 2.11 -2.16
N ASN A 43 11.95 2.07 -3.06
CA ASN A 43 13.31 1.61 -2.77
C ASN A 43 13.38 0.27 -1.96
N PRO A 44 12.68 -0.81 -2.39
CA PRO A 44 12.73 -2.08 -1.67
C PRO A 44 14.14 -2.69 -1.74
N TYR A 45 14.62 -3.26 -0.63
CA TYR A 45 16.01 -3.73 -0.54
C TYR A 45 16.31 -4.95 -1.43
N ASP A 46 15.35 -5.87 -1.58
CA ASP A 46 15.53 -7.15 -2.29
C ASP A 46 14.25 -7.51 -3.05
N PHE A 47 14.04 -6.87 -4.20
CA PHE A 47 12.88 -7.10 -5.07
C PHE A 47 13.28 -6.93 -6.56
N PRO A 48 12.81 -7.79 -7.48
CA PRO A 48 11.90 -8.92 -7.29
C PRO A 48 12.57 -10.12 -6.59
N ASN A 49 11.82 -10.83 -5.74
CA ASN A 49 12.34 -11.97 -4.99
C ASN A 49 11.31 -13.09 -4.82
N LYS A 50 11.74 -14.35 -4.96
CA LYS A 50 10.86 -15.54 -4.83
C LYS A 50 10.19 -15.65 -3.45
N LYS A 51 10.81 -15.11 -2.38
CA LYS A 51 10.19 -15.08 -1.04
C LYS A 51 8.94 -14.21 -1.01
N ALA A 52 8.90 -13.10 -1.76
CA ALA A 52 7.70 -12.28 -1.87
C ALA A 52 6.55 -13.07 -2.51
N ILE A 53 6.84 -13.77 -3.62
CA ILE A 53 5.88 -14.64 -4.32
C ILE A 53 5.39 -15.79 -3.44
N TYR A 54 6.31 -16.48 -2.74
CA TYR A 54 5.92 -17.57 -1.84
C TYR A 54 5.02 -17.08 -0.70
N ARG A 55 5.29 -15.89 -0.15
CA ARG A 55 4.54 -15.32 0.97
C ARG A 55 3.22 -14.67 0.57
N SER A 56 3.00 -14.39 -0.72
CA SER A 56 1.75 -13.79 -1.22
C SER A 56 0.59 -14.77 -1.37
N ALA A 57 0.85 -16.08 -1.37
CA ALA A 57 -0.18 -17.10 -1.62
C ALA A 57 -0.97 -16.79 -2.91
N SER A 58 -2.28 -16.56 -2.82
CA SER A 58 -3.13 -16.22 -3.98
C SER A 58 -2.97 -14.79 -4.52
N ALA A 59 -2.13 -13.95 -3.89
CA ALA A 59 -1.88 -12.56 -4.27
C ALA A 59 -0.58 -12.34 -5.07
N GLU A 60 -0.12 -13.39 -5.78
CA GLU A 60 1.06 -13.29 -6.65
C GLU A 60 0.91 -12.23 -7.75
N ASP A 61 -0.31 -12.04 -8.26
CA ASP A 61 -0.68 -10.98 -9.20
C ASP A 61 -0.39 -9.59 -8.65
N VAL A 62 -0.77 -9.29 -7.39
CA VAL A 62 -0.51 -8.00 -6.74
C VAL A 62 1.00 -7.74 -6.60
N VAL A 63 1.78 -8.78 -6.27
CA VAL A 63 3.25 -8.66 -6.19
C VAL A 63 3.84 -8.41 -7.57
N LYS A 64 3.36 -9.11 -8.61
CA LYS A 64 3.86 -8.95 -9.98
C LYS A 64 3.48 -7.62 -10.61
N SER A 65 2.33 -7.06 -10.26
CA SER A 65 1.88 -5.76 -10.73
C SER A 65 2.41 -4.60 -9.89
N ALA A 66 3.19 -4.87 -8.84
CA ALA A 66 3.69 -3.84 -7.95
C ALA A 66 4.55 -2.82 -8.72
N ARG A 67 4.23 -1.54 -8.55
CA ARG A 67 5.04 -0.44 -9.11
C ARG A 67 6.24 -0.21 -8.20
N VAL A 68 7.45 -0.29 -8.75
CA VAL A 68 8.68 -0.01 -8.01
C VAL A 68 9.18 1.38 -8.40
N VAL A 69 9.42 2.23 -7.40
CA VAL A 69 9.87 3.60 -7.58
C VAL A 69 11.08 3.90 -6.69
N ALA A 70 11.88 4.89 -7.07
CA ALA A 70 13.11 5.20 -6.36
C ALA A 70 12.88 6.07 -5.11
N THR A 71 11.85 6.93 -5.15
CA THR A 71 11.63 7.96 -4.14
C THR A 71 10.19 7.98 -3.63
N LEU A 72 10.00 8.55 -2.44
CA LEU A 72 8.67 8.70 -1.87
C LEU A 72 7.84 9.73 -2.68
N GLU A 73 8.49 10.77 -3.17
CA GLU A 73 7.89 11.81 -4.00
C GLU A 73 7.26 11.21 -5.26
N GLU A 74 7.93 10.26 -5.92
CA GLU A 74 7.41 9.54 -7.07
C GLU A 74 6.22 8.63 -6.71
N ALA A 75 6.21 8.00 -5.52
CA ALA A 75 5.07 7.22 -5.07
C ALA A 75 3.81 8.08 -4.80
N LEU A 76 4.01 9.34 -4.41
CA LEU A 76 2.96 10.24 -3.94
C LEU A 76 2.54 11.31 -4.96
N SER A 77 3.19 11.40 -6.12
CA SER A 77 3.09 12.56 -7.04
C SER A 77 1.68 12.96 -7.47
N ASP A 78 0.77 12.00 -7.50
CA ASP A 78 -0.63 12.15 -7.93
C ASP A 78 -1.64 11.80 -6.81
N CYS A 79 -1.17 11.55 -5.58
CA CYS A 79 -2.03 11.31 -4.43
C CYS A 79 -2.57 12.63 -3.88
N GLN A 80 -3.90 12.77 -3.80
CA GLN A 80 -4.55 13.93 -3.18
C GLN A 80 -4.81 13.74 -1.68
N LEU A 81 -4.73 12.51 -1.17
CA LEU A 81 -4.74 12.20 0.25
C LEU A 81 -3.59 11.24 0.56
N VAL A 82 -2.81 11.54 1.59
CA VAL A 82 -1.72 10.68 2.07
C VAL A 82 -1.88 10.48 3.57
N ILE A 83 -1.90 9.22 4.01
CA ILE A 83 -1.98 8.85 5.41
C ILE A 83 -0.79 7.94 5.73
N GLY A 84 0.05 8.38 6.67
CA GLY A 84 1.21 7.63 7.13
C GLY A 84 0.89 6.84 8.40
N THR A 85 1.34 5.60 8.46
CA THR A 85 1.27 4.79 9.68
C THR A 85 2.50 5.02 10.56
N SER A 86 2.31 5.04 11.88
CA SER A 86 3.41 5.13 12.83
C SER A 86 3.04 4.48 14.16
N ALA A 87 4.02 3.83 14.79
CA ALA A 87 3.85 3.20 16.11
C ALA A 87 4.02 4.19 17.28
N ARG A 88 4.38 5.45 17.02
CA ARG A 88 4.65 6.48 18.03
C ARG A 88 4.12 7.82 17.57
N ASP A 89 3.69 8.64 18.54
CA ASP A 89 3.43 10.06 18.27
C ASP A 89 4.72 10.72 17.77
N ARG A 90 4.65 11.23 16.55
CA ARG A 90 5.78 11.96 15.95
C ARG A 90 5.87 13.33 16.61
N ARG A 91 7.08 13.91 16.58
CA ARG A 91 7.37 15.26 17.11
C ARG A 91 6.57 16.39 16.43
N ILE A 92 5.90 16.09 15.32
CA ILE A 92 5.10 17.03 14.55
C ILE A 92 3.63 16.76 14.88
N PRO A 93 2.84 17.78 15.29
CA PRO A 93 1.44 17.63 15.63
C PRO A 93 0.61 17.43 14.36
N TRP A 94 0.61 16.20 13.85
CA TRP A 94 -0.31 15.78 12.80
C TRP A 94 -1.65 15.40 13.41
N PRO A 95 -2.76 15.57 12.67
CA PRO A 95 -4.04 14.98 13.08
C PRO A 95 -3.86 13.46 13.17
N MET A 96 -4.14 12.92 14.36
CA MET A 96 -4.06 11.49 14.61
C MET A 96 -5.39 10.85 14.27
N LEU A 97 -5.33 9.71 13.57
CA LEU A 97 -6.50 8.92 13.18
C LEU A 97 -6.36 7.51 13.75
N THR A 98 -7.45 6.99 14.30
CA THR A 98 -7.60 5.55 14.51
C THR A 98 -7.72 4.82 13.17
N PRO A 99 -7.49 3.50 13.11
CA PRO A 99 -7.72 2.73 11.89
C PRO A 99 -9.15 2.83 11.34
N HIS A 100 -10.14 3.02 12.22
CA HIS A 100 -11.53 3.18 11.82
C HIS A 100 -11.77 4.51 11.12
N GLU A 101 -11.37 5.63 11.74
CA GLU A 101 -11.47 6.97 11.16
C GLU A 101 -10.67 7.06 9.85
N CYS A 102 -9.49 6.44 9.80
CA CYS A 102 -8.71 6.31 8.58
C CYS A 102 -9.54 5.66 7.45
N GLY A 103 -10.20 4.54 7.73
CA GLY A 103 -11.08 3.87 6.76
C GLY A 103 -12.21 4.77 6.25
N GLU A 104 -12.82 5.57 7.12
CA GLU A 104 -13.86 6.54 6.73
C GLU A 104 -13.30 7.62 5.78
N HIS A 105 -12.15 8.21 6.13
CA HIS A 105 -11.49 9.22 5.29
C HIS A 105 -11.08 8.66 3.92
N VAL A 106 -10.54 7.44 3.88
CA VAL A 106 -10.16 6.75 2.65
C VAL A 106 -11.39 6.51 1.78
N SER A 107 -12.47 5.99 2.35
CA SER A 107 -13.72 5.69 1.63
C SER A 107 -14.33 6.94 0.99
N VAL A 108 -14.40 8.04 1.74
CA VAL A 108 -14.93 9.32 1.25
C VAL A 108 -14.05 9.90 0.12
N ALA A 109 -12.72 9.85 0.29
CA ALA A 109 -11.80 10.38 -0.70
C ALA A 109 -11.85 9.59 -2.01
N GLU A 110 -11.79 8.26 -1.92
CA GLU A 110 -11.85 7.34 -3.07
C GLU A 110 -13.17 7.48 -3.83
N SER A 111 -14.30 7.52 -3.12
CA SER A 111 -15.64 7.72 -3.71
C SER A 111 -15.78 9.08 -4.42
N SER A 112 -14.94 10.05 -4.06
CA SER A 112 -14.87 11.38 -4.70
C SER A 112 -13.88 11.42 -5.87
N GLY A 113 -13.34 10.29 -6.29
CA GLY A 113 -12.37 10.17 -7.38
C GLY A 113 -10.94 10.60 -7.03
N LYS A 114 -10.62 10.74 -5.74
CA LYS A 114 -9.25 11.07 -5.30
C LYS A 114 -8.40 9.81 -5.20
N VAL A 115 -7.13 9.94 -5.58
CA VAL A 115 -6.09 8.96 -5.32
C VAL A 115 -5.59 9.10 -3.88
N VAL A 116 -5.56 7.97 -3.18
CA VAL A 116 -5.18 7.87 -1.77
C VAL A 116 -3.92 7.03 -1.63
N GLY A 117 -2.92 7.54 -0.92
CA GLY A 117 -1.71 6.80 -0.55
C GLY A 117 -1.72 6.43 0.94
N LEU A 118 -1.71 5.13 1.24
CA LEU A 118 -1.52 4.60 2.59
C LEU A 118 -0.09 4.13 2.76
N LEU A 119 0.67 4.82 3.61
CA LEU A 119 2.11 4.64 3.74
C LEU A 119 2.50 3.80 4.96
N PHE A 120 3.36 2.82 4.71
CA PHE A 120 3.97 1.94 5.69
C PHE A 120 5.50 1.96 5.51
N GLY A 121 6.23 1.98 6.62
CA GLY A 121 7.69 1.87 6.65
C GLY A 121 8.15 0.87 7.70
#